data_AF-A0A140DCV4-F1
#
_entry.id   AF-A0A140DCV4-F1
#
_cell.length_a   1.000
_cell.length_b   1.000
_cell.length_c   1.000
_cell.angle_alpha   90.00
_cell.angle_beta   90.00
_cell.angle_gamma   90.00
#
_symmetry.space_group_name_H-M   'P 1'
#
loop_
_entity.id
_entity.type
_entity.pdbx_description
1 polymer ?
#
loop_
_entity_poly.entity_id
_entity_poly.type
_entity_poly.pdbx_seq_one_letter_code
_entity_poly.pdbx_strand_id
1 'polypeptide(L)'
;ISPSGLSYDVMVNWEPPPSADVGVGWMRIVYEIQYRERNATNWEALEVQPHTQQTIYGLHIGKEYEVHIRCRMQAFTKFGEFSDSIFIQVTEISSRESTFPLTLILVFGTVGILIL
;
A
#
# COMPACT_ATOMS: atom_id res chain seq x y z
N ILE A 1 -4.03 7.24 -6.86
CA ILE A 1 -3.02 8.19 -7.41
C ILE A 1 -3.58 9.59 -7.20
N SER A 2 -2.77 10.53 -6.72
CA SER A 2 -3.23 11.91 -6.57
C SER A 2 -3.54 12.54 -7.94
N PRO A 3 -4.40 13.56 -8.02
CA PRO A 3 -4.65 14.31 -9.27
C PRO A 3 -3.39 14.92 -9.88
N SER A 4 -2.38 15.21 -9.05
CA SER A 4 -1.06 15.68 -9.49
C SER A 4 -0.18 14.58 -10.07
N GLY A 5 -0.54 13.31 -9.90
CA GLY A 5 0.30 12.17 -10.29
C GLY A 5 1.55 11.99 -9.44
N LEU A 6 1.75 12.78 -8.37
CA LEU A 6 2.99 12.80 -7.59
C LEU A 6 2.96 11.90 -6.34
N SER A 7 1.78 11.38 -5.98
CA SER A 7 1.59 10.58 -4.79
C SER A 7 0.68 9.37 -5.02
N TYR A 8 0.95 8.30 -4.29
CA TYR A 8 0.20 7.05 -4.31
C TYR A 8 -0.27 6.68 -2.91
N ASP A 9 -1.40 5.99 -2.86
CA ASP A 9 -1.91 5.37 -1.64
C ASP A 9 -1.61 3.88 -1.73
N VAL A 10 -1.05 3.32 -0.66
CA VAL A 10 -0.64 1.92 -0.61
C VAL A 10 -1.39 1.21 0.50
N MET A 11 -2.08 0.13 0.15
CA MET A 11 -2.72 -0.75 1.12
C MET A 11 -1.71 -1.79 1.60
N VAL A 12 -1.51 -1.86 2.90
CA VAL A 12 -0.68 -2.86 3.55
C VAL A 12 -1.60 -3.87 4.23
N ASN A 13 -1.28 -5.15 4.10
CA ASN A 13 -2.02 -6.26 4.69
C ASN A 13 -1.05 -7.11 5.52
N TRP A 14 -1.53 -7.73 6.59
CA TRP A 14 -0.74 -8.61 7.45
C TRP A 14 -1.58 -9.73 8.04
N GLU A 15 -0.92 -10.70 8.66
CA GLU A 15 -1.56 -11.78 9.40
C GLU A 15 -1.36 -11.57 10.91
N PRO A 16 -2.32 -12.03 11.75
CA PRO A 16 -2.10 -12.08 13.19
C PRO A 16 -0.89 -12.96 13.56
N PRO A 17 -0.22 -12.71 14.69
CA PRO A 17 0.85 -13.58 15.17
C PRO A 17 0.37 -15.04 15.31
N PRO A 18 1.15 -16.06 14.87
CA PRO A 18 0.73 -17.47 14.96
C PRO A 18 0.42 -17.95 16.37
N SER A 19 1.03 -17.32 17.37
CA SER A 19 0.81 -17.61 18.79
C SER A 19 -0.50 -17.02 19.35
N ALA A 20 -1.22 -16.23 18.56
CA ALA A 20 -2.42 -15.53 18.99
C ALA A 20 -3.69 -16.15 18.42
N ASP A 21 -4.59 -16.59 19.28
CA ASP A 21 -5.86 -17.17 18.88
C ASP A 21 -6.93 -16.10 18.62
N VAL A 22 -6.77 -15.41 17.50
CA VAL A 22 -7.69 -14.35 17.05
C VAL A 22 -8.89 -14.94 16.29
N GLY A 23 -8.69 -16.04 15.57
CA GLY A 23 -9.69 -16.64 14.67
C GLY A 23 -10.95 -17.12 15.39
N VAL A 24 -10.81 -17.73 16.58
CA VAL A 24 -11.96 -18.16 17.39
C VAL A 24 -12.45 -17.09 18.37
N GLY A 25 -11.81 -15.91 18.37
CA GLY A 25 -12.19 -14.75 19.17
C GLY A 25 -11.71 -14.74 20.62
N TRP A 26 -10.81 -15.66 21.01
CA TRP A 26 -10.23 -15.68 22.36
C TRP A 26 -9.33 -14.47 22.63
N MET A 27 -8.52 -14.07 21.65
CA MET A 27 -7.66 -12.89 21.72
C MET A 27 -8.19 -11.77 20.84
N ARG A 28 -8.45 -10.61 21.46
CA ARG A 28 -8.73 -9.35 20.74
C ARG A 28 -7.46 -8.53 20.66
N ILE A 29 -6.95 -8.33 19.46
CA ILE A 29 -5.69 -7.64 19.19
C ILE A 29 -5.96 -6.40 18.36
N VAL A 30 -5.21 -5.35 18.62
CA VAL A 30 -5.16 -4.14 17.81
C VAL A 30 -3.73 -3.90 17.33
N TYR A 31 -3.61 -3.28 16.18
CA TYR A 31 -2.37 -3.09 15.44
C TYR A 31 -2.05 -1.61 15.31
N GLU A 32 -0.77 -1.28 15.37
CA GLU A 32 -0.26 0.05 15.05
C GLU A 32 0.79 -0.10 13.96
N ILE A 33 0.53 0.52 12.81
CA ILE A 33 1.53 0.66 11.76
C ILE A 33 2.32 1.92 12.02
N GLN A 34 3.63 1.83 11.83
CA GLN A 34 4.47 3.00 11.71
C GLN A 34 5.21 2.97 10.38
N TYR A 35 5.35 4.13 9.76
CA TYR A 35 6.10 4.29 8.54
C TYR A 35 6.97 5.55 8.58
N ARG A 36 7.99 5.58 7.74
CA ARG A 36 8.83 6.77 7.51
C ARG A 36 9.47 6.71 6.15
N GLU A 37 9.88 7.85 5.61
CA GLU A 37 10.86 7.84 4.51
C GLU A 37 12.18 7.23 5.05
N ARG A 38 12.87 6.39 4.26
CA ARG A 38 14.06 5.63 4.72
C ARG A 38 15.16 6.50 5.33
N ASN A 39 15.26 7.76 4.91
CA ASN A 39 16.26 8.72 5.40
C ASN A 39 15.75 9.60 6.55
N ALA A 40 14.48 9.45 6.96
CA ALA A 40 13.90 10.20 8.05
C ALA A 40 14.22 9.57 9.41
N THR A 41 14.37 10.42 10.42
CA THR A 41 14.64 9.99 11.80
C THR A 41 13.37 9.61 12.54
N ASN A 42 12.27 10.30 12.26
CA ASN A 42 11.00 10.15 12.96
C ASN A 42 10.07 9.19 12.23
N TRP A 43 9.34 8.40 13.01
CA TRP A 43 8.29 7.52 12.54
C TRP A 43 6.93 8.21 12.63
N GLU A 44 6.11 8.03 11.60
CA GLU A 44 4.71 8.41 11.58
C GLU A 44 3.86 7.20 11.97
N ALA A 45 3.11 7.32 13.06
CA ALA A 45 2.20 6.27 13.53
C ALA A 45 0.79 6.49 12.98
N LEU A 46 0.21 5.43 12.41
CA LEU A 46 -1.18 5.43 11.98
C LEU A 46 -2.12 5.11 13.14
N GLU A 47 -3.41 5.33 12.91
CA GLU A 47 -4.47 5.00 13.88
C GLU A 47 -4.43 3.51 14.23
N VAL A 48 -4.52 3.22 15.53
CA VAL A 48 -4.58 1.87 16.08
C VAL A 48 -5.92 1.24 15.76
N GLN A 49 -5.93 0.07 15.12
CA GLN A 49 -7.16 -0.58 14.68
C GLN A 49 -7.13 -2.13 14.78
N PRO A 50 -8.29 -2.80 14.81
CA PRO A 50 -8.35 -4.27 14.90
C PRO A 50 -8.24 -4.98 13.54
N HIS A 51 -8.37 -4.26 12.42
CA HIS A 51 -8.31 -4.84 11.08
C HIS A 51 -6.90 -5.28 10.70
N THR A 52 -6.78 -6.23 9.78
CA THR A 52 -5.51 -6.76 9.26
C THR A 52 -5.04 -6.07 7.98
N GLN A 53 -5.57 -4.88 7.71
CA GLN A 53 -5.19 -4.06 6.57
C GLN A 53 -5.37 -2.57 6.87
N GLN A 54 -4.48 -1.73 6.35
CA GLN A 54 -4.58 -0.27 6.43
C GLN A 54 -3.96 0.37 5.19
N THR A 55 -4.53 1.49 4.77
CA THR A 55 -3.96 2.30 3.70
C THR A 55 -3.04 3.36 4.30
N ILE A 56 -1.81 3.43 3.79
CA ILE A 56 -0.91 4.56 3.97
C ILE A 56 -1.15 5.50 2.79
N TYR A 57 -1.53 6.75 3.07
CA TYR A 57 -1.91 7.72 2.05
C TYR A 57 -0.74 8.61 1.65
N GLY A 58 -0.72 9.07 0.40
CA GLY A 58 0.12 10.20 0.00
C GLY A 58 1.63 9.92 -0.13
N LEU A 59 2.06 8.66 -0.30
CA LEU A 59 3.48 8.34 -0.49
C LEU A 59 3.97 8.93 -1.82
N HIS A 60 5.08 9.67 -1.78
CA HIS A 60 5.60 10.42 -2.93
C HIS A 60 6.44 9.56 -3.87
N ILE A 61 6.34 9.84 -5.18
CA ILE A 61 7.20 9.23 -6.21
C ILE A 61 8.68 9.51 -5.92
N GLY A 62 9.53 8.53 -6.20
CA GLY A 62 10.99 8.65 -6.09
C GLY A 62 11.47 8.57 -4.65
N LYS A 63 10.57 8.32 -3.71
CA LYS A 63 10.88 8.06 -2.31
C LYS A 63 10.77 6.58 -1.99
N GLU A 64 11.55 6.17 -1.01
CA GLU A 64 11.51 4.85 -0.42
C GLU A 64 11.08 4.98 1.03
N TYR A 65 10.10 4.18 1.42
CA TYR A 65 9.53 4.18 2.75
C TYR A 65 9.84 2.87 3.44
N GLU A 66 10.11 2.96 4.74
CA GLU A 66 10.21 1.83 5.64
C GLU A 66 8.91 1.74 6.43
N VAL A 67 8.36 0.54 6.56
CA VAL A 67 7.12 0.26 7.29
C VAL A 67 7.34 -0.92 8.20
N HIS A 68 6.88 -0.81 9.44
CA HIS A 68 6.82 -1.92 10.39
C HIS A 68 5.54 -1.85 11.20
N ILE A 69 5.16 -2.97 11.79
CA ILE A 69 3.90 -3.09 12.51
C ILE A 69 4.14 -3.72 13.87
N ARG A 70 3.40 -3.29 14.87
CA ARG A 70 3.34 -3.95 16.18
C ARG A 70 1.90 -4.14 16.60
N CYS A 71 1.71 -5.02 17.58
CA CYS A 71 0.38 -5.31 18.08
C CYS A 71 0.33 -5.34 19.61
N ARG A 72 -0.88 -5.24 20.15
CA ARG A 72 -1.18 -5.45 21.57
C ARG A 72 -2.55 -6.04 21.75
N MET A 73 -2.78 -6.67 22.89
CA MET A 73 -4.14 -7.01 23.31
C MET A 73 -4.93 -5.72 23.52
N GLN A 74 -6.18 -5.69 23.05
CA GLN A 74 -7.04 -4.51 23.10
C GLN A 74 -7.19 -3.98 24.53
N ALA A 75 -7.26 -4.88 25.51
CA ALA A 75 -7.40 -4.55 26.94
C ALA A 75 -6.09 -4.08 27.60
N PHE A 76 -4.93 -4.23 26.96
CA PHE A 76 -3.63 -3.90 27.54
C PHE A 76 -3.06 -2.64 26.90
N THR A 77 -2.26 -1.89 27.64
CA THR A 77 -1.65 -0.63 27.16
C THR A 77 -0.30 -0.82 26.48
N LYS A 78 0.43 -1.88 26.85
CA LYS A 78 1.78 -2.14 26.34
C LYS A 78 1.73 -2.87 24.99
N PHE A 79 2.48 -2.37 24.02
CA PHE A 79 2.72 -3.06 22.75
C PHE A 79 3.82 -4.11 22.87
N GLY A 80 3.69 -5.15 22.04
CA GLY A 80 4.78 -6.06 21.75
C GLY A 80 5.86 -5.40 20.88
N GLU A 81 6.85 -6.21 20.52
CA GLU A 81 7.90 -5.82 19.58
C GLU A 81 7.32 -5.53 18.19
N PHE A 82 8.07 -4.77 17.39
CA PHE A 82 7.77 -4.58 15.99
C PHE A 82 8.08 -5.85 15.18
N SER A 83 7.36 -6.01 14.07
CA SER A 83 7.70 -6.93 13.01
C SER A 83 9.03 -6.54 12.37
N ASP A 84 9.57 -7.43 11.54
CA ASP A 84 10.54 -7.02 10.53
C ASP A 84 9.96 -5.93 9.63
N SER A 85 10.81 -4.99 9.21
CA SER A 85 10.42 -3.91 8.31
C SER A 85 10.22 -4.41 6.88
N ILE A 86 9.22 -3.85 6.20
CA ILE A 86 9.08 -3.91 4.74
C ILE A 86 9.45 -2.57 4.12
N PHE A 87 9.82 -2.57 2.85
CA PHE A 87 10.20 -1.38 2.12
C PHE A 87 9.27 -1.14 0.94
N ILE A 88 8.77 0.08 0.81
CA ILE A 88 7.88 0.51 -0.27
C ILE A 88 8.64 1.50 -1.14
N GLN A 89 8.91 1.13 -2.39
CA GLN A 89 9.49 2.03 -3.39
C GLN A 89 8.38 2.53 -4.31
N VAL A 90 8.11 3.82 -4.28
CA VAL A 90 7.08 4.43 -5.14
C VAL A 90 7.71 4.84 -6.46
N THR A 91 7.61 3.98 -7.46
CA THR A 91 8.05 4.27 -8.83
C THR A 91 6.91 4.89 -9.64
N GLU A 92 7.26 5.72 -10.63
CA GLU A 92 6.29 6.17 -11.62
C GLU A 92 5.72 4.94 -12.32
N ILE A 93 4.45 4.61 -12.04
CA ILE A 93 3.73 3.65 -12.84
C ILE A 93 3.50 4.38 -14.15
N SER A 94 4.37 4.14 -15.14
CA SER A 94 4.06 4.53 -16.52
C SER A 94 2.78 3.79 -16.84
N SER A 95 1.65 4.48 -16.68
CA SER A 95 0.40 4.10 -17.27
C SER A 95 0.72 4.05 -18.75
N ARG A 96 1.02 2.86 -19.26
CA ARG A 96 0.85 2.56 -20.67
C ARG A 96 -0.62 2.81 -20.90
N GLU A 97 -0.99 4.07 -21.14
CA GLU A 97 -2.21 4.41 -21.85
C GLU A 97 -2.06 3.69 -23.18
N SER A 98 -2.62 2.48 -23.21
CA SER A 98 -3.53 2.00 -24.24
C SER A 98 -3.45 2.82 -25.54
N THR A 99 -2.27 2.83 -26.16
CA THR A 99 -2.08 3.27 -27.54
C THR A 99 -2.66 2.21 -28.50
N PHE A 100 -2.88 1.00 -27.98
CA PHE A 100 -3.45 -0.17 -28.66
C PHE A 100 -4.79 0.07 -29.38
N PRO A 101 -5.83 0.70 -28.81
CA PRO A 101 -7.08 0.97 -29.52
C PRO A 101 -6.91 2.02 -30.63
N LEU A 102 -6.14 3.10 -30.41
CA LEU A 102 -5.98 4.17 -31.40
C LEU A 102 -5.22 3.68 -32.64
N THR A 103 -4.12 2.93 -32.47
CA THR A 103 -3.38 2.38 -33.61
C THR A 103 -4.20 1.34 -34.36
N LEU A 104 -4.97 0.50 -33.67
CA LEU A 104 -5.84 -0.49 -34.29
C LEU A 104 -6.95 0.18 -35.14
N ILE A 105 -7.57 1.24 -34.62
CA ILE A 105 -8.59 2.03 -35.34
C ILE A 105 -7.99 2.69 -36.59
N LEU A 106 -6.79 3.25 -36.49
CA LEU A 106 -6.11 3.88 -37.64
C LEU A 106 -5.74 2.84 -38.72
N VAL A 107 -5.29 1.65 -38.33
CA VAL A 107 -4.95 0.57 -39.28
C VAL A 107 -6.21 0.03 -39.97
N PHE A 108 -7.27 -0.29 -39.23
CA PHE A 108 -8.51 -0.77 -39.85
C PHE A 108 -9.22 0.31 -40.69
N GLY A 109 -9.20 1.57 -40.24
CA GLY A 109 -9.78 2.68 -40.99
C GLY A 109 -9.07 2.93 -42.33
N THR A 110 -7.73 2.90 -42.35
CA THR A 110 -6.96 3.08 -43.59
C THR A 110 -7.15 1.92 -44.57
N VAL A 111 -7.15 0.68 -44.10
CA VAL A 111 -7.39 -0.50 -44.95
C VAL A 111 -8.82 -0.50 -45.50
N GLY A 112 -9.82 -0.13 -44.70
CA GLY A 112 -11.21 -0.05 -45.16
C GLY A 112 -11.43 0.98 -46.26
N ILE A 113 -10.76 2.13 -46.20
CA ILE A 113 -10.83 3.18 -47.24
C ILE A 113 -10.17 2.72 -48.55
N LEU A 114 -9.08 1.96 -48.48
CA LEU A 114 -8.34 1.51 -49.68
C LEU A 114 -9.05 0.39 -50.46
N ILE A 115 -10.03 -0.29 -49.84
CA ILE A 115 -10.79 -1.39 -50.45
C ILE A 115 -12.10 -0.91 -51.10
N LEU A 116 -12.57 0.31 -50.75
CA LEU A 116 -13.78 0.93 -51.31
C LEU A 116 -13.56 1.49 -52.72
#